data_AF-A0A2R6HSH9-F1
#
_entry.id   AF-A0A2R6HSH9-F1
#
_cell.length_a   1.000
_cell.length_b   1.000
_cell.length_c   1.000
_cell.angle_alpha   90.00
_cell.angle_beta   90.00
_cell.angle_gamma   90.00
#
_symmetry.space_group_name_H-M   'P 1'
#
loop_
_entity.id
_entity.type
_entity.pdbx_description
1 polymer ?
#
loop_
_entity_poly.entity_id
_entity_poly.type
_entity_poly.pdbx_seq_one_letter_code
_entity_poly.pdbx_strand_id
1 'polypeptide(L)'
;MFRLSSMVRRRRLLEVGLASAAGLAGCSDITESDAEGTESTTETDTPTETEAATATETPTPEPAVVHSLPFTDEATSMDTLHSQSDAGSLSVSDSRPRSFKRPSSAEEDADSARFVRSSTGETELVYAFSKPVGWLNAEVHNVNNKAGSVSVYTSSDGADWNKIYVSTDKYSVVALDGGWNSMELSYGDFDSDIRYVKFVLSGSDVAWNPQIGHVEVKAERPGDNNAASEPISTSLQSEPVAGDLIDPGRTVLGYLQHLPGDGWLSGQHEYDPSSKGRLDYVQSVTGKHPGLVGYDVGFGGLEDRADTITTTWNDSNQLTTISWHVSAPPVESTNFERSMDSSDIDAVLTAGTEENTVYMEKLAEIADFLETLDDSGVPILWRPFHEADGGWFWWGKEGAAQFKRLWEHMFDYLHAERGLTNLIWVWSGSHGKPDSEWYPGDEYVDIAGIDTYKSHKSLSWEEQWDSMNDYVTNRPVALTESDSIPHPQKVRSETLPFLWFLTWHGKHVKDIDKGYLEFVYNHPFTINREDLPEF
;
A
#
# COMPACT_ATOMS: atom_id res chain seq x y z
N MET A 1 55.73 26.33 5.92
CA MET A 1 56.36 25.30 6.78
C MET A 1 56.30 25.78 8.24
N PHE A 2 55.26 25.38 8.97
CA PHE A 2 55.20 25.45 10.45
C PHE A 2 54.26 24.34 10.92
N ARG A 3 54.53 23.77 12.10
CA ARG A 3 53.66 22.80 12.80
C ARG A 3 53.03 23.47 14.01
N LEU A 4 51.83 23.04 14.40
CA LEU A 4 51.18 23.02 15.73
C LEU A 4 49.65 22.91 15.49
N SER A 5 48.84 22.18 16.26
CA SER A 5 49.12 21.08 17.21
C SER A 5 47.81 20.32 17.48
N SER A 6 47.85 19.00 17.64
CA SER A 6 46.66 18.26 18.09
C SER A 6 46.38 18.53 19.57
N MET A 7 45.10 18.75 19.93
CA MET A 7 44.64 18.83 21.31
C MET A 7 43.43 17.92 21.54
N VAL A 8 43.69 16.76 22.14
CA VAL A 8 42.65 15.92 22.76
C VAL A 8 42.03 16.69 23.93
N ARG A 9 40.71 16.89 23.92
CA ARG A 9 39.95 17.31 25.11
C ARG A 9 39.13 16.15 25.65
N ARG A 10 39.20 15.94 26.97
CA ARG A 10 38.45 14.90 27.69
C ARG A 10 37.02 15.39 27.97
N ARG A 11 36.00 14.57 27.70
CA ARG A 11 34.66 14.75 28.27
C ARG A 11 34.78 14.78 29.81
N ARG A 12 34.03 15.65 30.47
CA ARG A 12 33.76 15.58 31.92
C ARG A 12 32.34 15.06 32.10
N LEU A 13 32.19 13.97 32.83
CA LEU A 13 30.90 13.59 33.41
C LEU A 13 30.55 14.60 34.52
N LEU A 14 29.29 15.02 34.57
CA LEU A 14 28.67 15.60 35.77
C LEU A 14 27.53 14.68 36.18
N GLU A 15 27.68 14.00 37.31
CA GLU A 15 26.54 13.40 38.01
C GLU A 15 25.80 14.51 38.75
N VAL A 16 24.48 14.63 38.55
CA VAL A 16 23.60 15.42 39.42
C VAL A 16 22.36 14.58 39.72
N GLY A 17 22.39 13.89 40.85
CA GLY A 17 21.21 13.22 41.41
C GLY A 17 20.59 14.06 42.52
N LEU A 18 19.28 14.31 42.44
CA LEU A 18 18.45 14.76 43.56
C LEU A 18 16.99 14.36 43.31
N ALA A 19 16.21 14.21 44.37
CA ALA A 19 15.07 13.30 44.38
C ALA A 19 13.72 13.96 44.74
N SER A 20 12.66 13.28 44.31
CA SER A 20 11.32 13.23 44.92
C SER A 20 10.51 14.52 45.11
N ALA A 21 9.42 14.63 44.35
CA ALA A 21 8.17 15.22 44.79
C ALA A 21 7.00 14.32 44.35
N ALA A 22 5.88 14.32 45.08
CA ALA A 22 4.71 13.50 44.78
C ALA A 22 3.40 14.18 45.21
N GLY A 23 2.31 13.91 44.48
CA GLY A 23 0.93 14.22 44.89
C GLY A 23 0.11 15.05 43.89
N LEU A 24 -1.22 14.87 43.95
CA LEU A 24 -2.26 15.54 43.13
C LEU A 24 -2.21 15.10 41.64
N ALA A 25 -3.02 14.18 41.10
CA ALA A 25 -4.40 13.75 41.36
C ALA A 25 -5.48 14.76 40.93
N GLY A 26 -6.28 14.41 39.90
CA GLY A 26 -7.42 15.20 39.44
C GLY A 26 -8.08 14.71 38.14
N CYS A 27 -9.12 13.87 38.29
CA CYS A 27 -10.16 13.54 37.28
C CYS A 27 -9.74 12.76 36.00
N SER A 28 -10.59 11.92 35.39
CA SER A 28 -11.76 11.16 35.90
C SER A 28 -12.22 10.17 34.82
N ASP A 29 -12.40 8.90 35.17
CA ASP A 29 -12.96 7.90 34.26
C ASP A 29 -14.41 8.23 33.85
N ILE A 30 -14.80 7.82 32.63
CA ILE A 30 -16.19 7.65 32.24
C ILE A 30 -16.41 6.15 32.05
N THR A 31 -17.16 5.56 32.99
CA THR A 31 -17.49 4.13 33.00
C THR A 31 -18.64 3.84 32.05
N GLU A 32 -18.53 2.78 31.25
CA GLU A 32 -19.70 2.11 30.67
C GLU A 32 -20.58 1.52 31.81
N SER A 33 -21.88 1.42 31.58
CA SER A 33 -22.85 1.00 32.60
C SER A 33 -23.78 -0.10 32.09
N ASP A 34 -23.47 -1.35 32.45
CA ASP A 34 -24.46 -2.43 32.43
C ASP A 34 -25.51 -2.24 33.54
N ALA A 35 -26.77 -2.57 33.23
CA ALA A 35 -27.83 -2.73 34.22
C ALA A 35 -28.90 -3.72 33.69
N GLU A 36 -29.21 -4.75 34.48
CA GLU A 36 -30.06 -5.88 34.10
C GLU A 36 -31.57 -5.60 34.20
N GLY A 37 -32.38 -6.52 33.65
CA GLY A 37 -33.84 -6.60 33.86
C GLY A 37 -34.35 -8.05 33.82
N THR A 38 -34.65 -8.62 34.99
CA THR A 38 -35.25 -9.96 35.22
C THR A 38 -36.78 -9.95 34.99
N GLU A 39 -37.61 -11.02 35.07
CA GLU A 39 -37.56 -12.45 35.48
C GLU A 39 -38.72 -13.18 34.70
N SER A 40 -39.06 -14.49 34.68
CA SER A 40 -38.67 -15.77 35.33
C SER A 40 -39.01 -16.92 34.31
N THR A 41 -39.38 -18.21 34.50
CA THR A 41 -39.76 -19.16 35.60
C THR A 41 -39.28 -20.57 35.17
N THR A 42 -38.43 -21.30 35.92
CA THR A 42 -38.72 -22.29 37.00
C THR A 42 -39.59 -23.53 36.66
N GLU A 43 -38.95 -24.72 36.61
CA GLU A 43 -39.37 -26.11 36.98
C GLU A 43 -38.43 -27.13 36.29
N THR A 44 -38.03 -28.33 36.80
CA THR A 44 -37.66 -28.80 38.17
C THR A 44 -36.84 -30.13 38.07
N ASP A 45 -36.19 -30.58 39.14
CA ASP A 45 -35.44 -31.86 39.26
C ASP A 45 -36.33 -33.13 39.15
N THR A 46 -35.87 -34.39 39.02
CA THR A 46 -34.74 -35.12 39.66
C THR A 46 -34.35 -36.41 38.87
N PRO A 47 -33.21 -37.10 39.19
CA PRO A 47 -32.61 -38.15 38.34
C PRO A 47 -32.87 -39.62 38.77
N THR A 48 -32.44 -40.57 37.92
CA THR A 48 -32.33 -42.02 38.22
C THR A 48 -31.03 -42.63 37.61
N GLU A 49 -30.73 -43.89 37.93
CA GLU A 49 -29.38 -44.46 37.96
C GLU A 49 -28.82 -45.08 36.65
N THR A 50 -27.49 -45.17 36.67
CA THR A 50 -26.55 -46.06 35.97
C THR A 50 -27.08 -47.39 35.41
N GLU A 51 -26.71 -47.70 34.17
CA GLU A 51 -26.31 -49.08 33.79
C GLU A 51 -25.16 -49.02 32.76
N ALA A 52 -24.47 -50.13 32.49
CA ALA A 52 -23.19 -50.13 31.78
C ALA A 52 -23.07 -51.19 30.67
N ALA A 53 -22.16 -50.91 29.73
CA ALA A 53 -21.63 -51.78 28.67
C ALA A 53 -22.57 -52.17 27.51
N THR A 54 -22.28 -51.63 26.33
CA THR A 54 -21.73 -52.45 25.24
C THR A 54 -20.91 -51.59 24.29
N ALA A 55 -19.88 -52.17 23.67
CA ALA A 55 -19.13 -51.49 22.60
C ALA A 55 -19.79 -51.79 21.25
N THR A 56 -20.23 -50.76 20.55
CA THR A 56 -20.72 -50.81 19.16
C THR A 56 -19.65 -50.27 18.23
N GLU A 57 -19.42 -50.97 17.12
CA GLU A 57 -18.44 -50.57 16.10
C GLU A 57 -18.82 -49.24 15.44
N THR A 58 -17.83 -48.40 15.17
CA THR A 58 -18.02 -47.13 14.45
C THR A 58 -18.37 -47.42 12.99
N PRO A 59 -19.53 -46.97 12.47
CA PRO A 59 -19.83 -47.14 11.05
C PRO A 59 -18.90 -46.23 10.22
N THR A 60 -18.24 -46.82 9.22
CA THR A 60 -17.58 -46.06 8.14
C THR A 60 -18.61 -45.14 7.49
N PRO A 61 -18.30 -43.86 7.20
CA PRO A 61 -19.24 -42.98 6.51
C PRO A 61 -19.51 -43.51 5.11
N GLU A 62 -20.76 -43.89 4.83
CA GLU A 62 -21.21 -44.13 3.46
C GLU A 62 -21.19 -42.82 2.65
N PRO A 63 -20.85 -42.85 1.35
CA PRO A 63 -20.91 -41.66 0.51
C PRO A 63 -22.36 -41.14 0.44
N ALA A 64 -22.53 -39.83 0.61
CA ALA A 64 -23.84 -39.21 0.75
C ALA A 64 -24.75 -39.51 -0.46
N VAL A 65 -25.88 -40.19 -0.19
CA VAL A 65 -26.88 -40.52 -1.21
C VAL A 65 -27.59 -39.24 -1.66
N VAL A 66 -27.19 -38.71 -2.82
CA VAL A 66 -27.79 -37.51 -3.41
C VAL A 66 -29.21 -37.83 -3.90
N HIS A 67 -30.21 -37.40 -3.14
CA HIS A 67 -31.61 -37.44 -3.56
C HIS A 67 -31.87 -36.38 -4.65
N SER A 68 -31.77 -36.78 -5.91
CA SER A 68 -32.11 -35.95 -7.06
C SER A 68 -33.63 -35.71 -7.18
N LEU A 69 -34.12 -34.64 -6.55
CA LEU A 69 -35.41 -34.06 -6.90
C LEU A 69 -35.24 -33.27 -8.21
N PRO A 70 -36.01 -33.56 -9.28
CA PRO A 70 -35.92 -32.80 -10.52
C PRO A 70 -36.46 -31.38 -10.31
N PHE A 71 -35.60 -30.39 -10.48
CA PHE A 71 -35.98 -28.97 -10.57
C PHE A 71 -35.78 -28.52 -12.02
N THR A 72 -36.78 -27.85 -12.59
CA THR A 72 -36.68 -27.18 -13.89
C THR A 72 -36.43 -25.70 -13.66
N ASP A 73 -35.25 -25.22 -14.04
CA ASP A 73 -35.00 -23.80 -14.25
C ASP A 73 -35.62 -23.35 -15.60
N GLU A 74 -35.91 -22.06 -15.72
CA GLU A 74 -36.20 -21.43 -17.02
C GLU A 74 -34.90 -21.02 -17.75
N ALA A 75 -33.80 -20.83 -17.02
CA ALA A 75 -32.46 -20.73 -17.60
C ALA A 75 -32.03 -22.09 -18.16
N THR A 76 -32.16 -22.27 -19.48
CA THR A 76 -32.11 -23.61 -20.10
C THR A 76 -30.70 -24.19 -20.29
N SER A 77 -29.64 -23.42 -20.04
CA SER A 77 -28.30 -23.95 -19.69
C SER A 77 -27.37 -22.88 -19.07
N MET A 78 -26.47 -23.33 -18.20
CA MET A 78 -25.29 -22.59 -17.72
C MET A 78 -24.26 -22.34 -18.85
N ASP A 79 -24.29 -23.10 -19.95
CA ASP A 79 -23.39 -23.00 -21.13
C ASP A 79 -23.40 -21.64 -21.85
N THR A 80 -24.17 -20.66 -21.37
CA THR A 80 -24.40 -19.37 -22.03
C THR A 80 -23.67 -18.19 -21.40
N LEU A 81 -22.81 -18.43 -20.40
CA LEU A 81 -21.77 -17.46 -20.03
C LEU A 81 -20.79 -17.32 -21.21
N HIS A 82 -20.37 -16.10 -21.53
CA HIS A 82 -19.34 -15.92 -22.55
C HIS A 82 -17.99 -16.37 -21.97
N SER A 83 -17.65 -17.65 -22.12
CA SER A 83 -16.43 -18.23 -21.55
C SER A 83 -15.51 -18.80 -22.62
N GLN A 84 -14.20 -18.61 -22.46
CA GLN A 84 -13.18 -19.16 -23.36
C GLN A 84 -12.04 -19.80 -22.54
N SER A 85 -11.50 -20.93 -23.00
CA SER A 85 -10.39 -21.59 -22.31
C SER A 85 -9.55 -22.50 -23.22
N ASP A 86 -8.22 -22.47 -23.02
CA ASP A 86 -7.26 -23.44 -23.59
C ASP A 86 -6.70 -24.43 -22.52
N ALA A 87 -7.03 -24.20 -21.24
CA ALA A 87 -6.83 -25.09 -20.10
C ALA A 87 -7.69 -26.38 -20.15
N GLY A 88 -8.25 -26.68 -21.33
CA GLY A 88 -9.00 -27.90 -21.63
C GLY A 88 -10.49 -27.66 -21.68
N SER A 89 -11.25 -28.70 -21.32
CA SER A 89 -12.71 -28.61 -21.18
C SER A 89 -13.08 -27.77 -19.96
N LEU A 90 -13.67 -26.61 -20.19
CA LEU A 90 -14.36 -25.87 -19.13
C LEU A 90 -15.65 -26.60 -18.74
N SER A 91 -15.92 -26.66 -17.44
CA SER A 91 -17.19 -27.14 -16.90
C SER A 91 -17.56 -26.32 -15.66
N VAL A 92 -18.87 -26.16 -15.40
CA VAL A 92 -19.38 -25.46 -14.21
C VAL A 92 -19.97 -26.49 -13.25
N SER A 93 -19.73 -26.34 -11.94
CA SER A 93 -20.27 -27.27 -10.94
C SER A 93 -21.70 -26.93 -10.54
N ASP A 94 -22.67 -27.69 -11.04
CA ASP A 94 -24.09 -27.63 -10.65
C ASP A 94 -24.37 -28.17 -9.22
N SER A 95 -23.39 -28.13 -8.31
CA SER A 95 -23.52 -28.62 -6.94
C SER A 95 -24.39 -27.72 -6.05
N ARG A 96 -24.66 -26.46 -6.45
CA ARG A 96 -25.54 -25.50 -5.75
C ARG A 96 -26.46 -24.70 -6.72
N PRO A 97 -27.28 -25.35 -7.56
CA PRO A 97 -27.88 -24.74 -8.76
C PRO A 97 -29.22 -24.04 -8.45
N ARG A 98 -29.18 -23.00 -7.61
CA ARG A 98 -30.37 -22.19 -7.25
C ARG A 98 -30.13 -20.68 -7.33
N SER A 99 -28.89 -20.28 -7.58
CA SER A 99 -28.38 -18.99 -7.09
C SER A 99 -28.06 -17.98 -8.18
N PHE A 100 -28.24 -18.31 -9.47
CA PHE A 100 -28.02 -17.40 -10.59
C PHE A 100 -29.28 -17.15 -11.43
N LYS A 101 -29.31 -16.02 -12.14
CA LYS A 101 -30.25 -15.69 -13.20
C LYS A 101 -29.55 -14.87 -14.29
N ARG A 102 -30.10 -14.95 -15.50
CA ARG A 102 -29.83 -14.03 -16.61
C ARG A 102 -30.88 -12.91 -16.59
N PRO A 103 -30.54 -11.63 -16.83
CA PRO A 103 -31.53 -10.58 -17.01
C PRO A 103 -32.50 -10.93 -18.15
N SER A 104 -33.81 -10.69 -17.97
CA SER A 104 -34.81 -11.02 -19.00
C SER A 104 -34.66 -10.09 -20.20
N SER A 105 -34.56 -10.65 -21.41
CA SER A 105 -34.28 -9.97 -22.68
C SER A 105 -35.45 -9.12 -23.21
N ALA A 106 -35.93 -8.17 -22.40
CA ALA A 106 -36.94 -7.18 -22.79
C ALA A 106 -36.31 -5.91 -23.41
N GLU A 107 -35.00 -5.75 -23.27
CA GLU A 107 -34.17 -4.64 -23.77
C GLU A 107 -33.00 -5.27 -24.56
N GLU A 108 -32.67 -4.73 -25.74
CA GLU A 108 -31.66 -5.28 -26.67
C GLU A 108 -30.21 -4.90 -26.28
N ASP A 109 -29.93 -4.92 -24.97
CA ASP A 109 -28.69 -4.38 -24.39
C ASP A 109 -27.66 -5.46 -24.01
N ALA A 110 -26.40 -5.01 -23.93
CA ALA A 110 -25.23 -5.87 -23.66
C ALA A 110 -25.29 -6.60 -22.30
N ASP A 111 -26.06 -6.07 -21.36
CA ASP A 111 -26.31 -6.65 -20.03
C ASP A 111 -26.93 -8.06 -20.09
N SER A 112 -27.53 -8.45 -21.22
CA SER A 112 -28.10 -9.78 -21.40
C SER A 112 -27.08 -10.92 -21.34
N ALA A 113 -25.77 -10.67 -21.42
CA ALA A 113 -24.72 -11.70 -21.37
C ALA A 113 -24.20 -12.05 -19.95
N ARG A 114 -24.70 -11.37 -18.91
CA ARG A 114 -24.14 -11.44 -17.55
C ARG A 114 -24.90 -12.38 -16.60
N PHE A 115 -24.17 -12.89 -15.62
CA PHE A 115 -24.68 -13.71 -14.52
C PHE A 115 -24.88 -12.85 -13.27
N VAL A 116 -26.08 -12.92 -12.71
CA VAL A 116 -26.52 -12.12 -11.55
C VAL A 116 -27.12 -13.06 -10.50
N ARG A 117 -27.07 -12.73 -9.20
CA ARG A 117 -27.60 -13.65 -8.18
C ARG A 117 -29.12 -13.71 -8.20
N SER A 118 -29.68 -14.85 -7.82
CA SER A 118 -31.13 -15.06 -7.70
C SER A 118 -31.72 -14.53 -6.38
N SER A 119 -30.87 -14.29 -5.37
CA SER A 119 -31.20 -13.73 -4.06
C SER A 119 -30.09 -12.82 -3.55
N THR A 120 -30.32 -12.08 -2.46
CA THR A 120 -29.30 -11.24 -1.79
C THR A 120 -28.28 -12.03 -0.97
N GLY A 121 -28.47 -13.35 -0.81
CA GLY A 121 -27.52 -14.22 -0.14
C GLY A 121 -26.20 -14.39 -0.90
N GLU A 122 -25.21 -14.98 -0.25
CA GLU A 122 -23.96 -15.36 -0.90
C GLU A 122 -24.21 -16.42 -1.99
N THR A 123 -23.42 -16.36 -3.06
CA THR A 123 -23.57 -17.21 -4.24
C THR A 123 -22.22 -17.59 -4.81
N GLU A 124 -22.01 -18.88 -5.09
CA GLU A 124 -20.77 -19.43 -5.63
C GLU A 124 -20.94 -19.84 -7.10
N LEU A 125 -20.01 -19.43 -7.98
CA LEU A 125 -19.85 -19.92 -9.34
C LEU A 125 -18.52 -20.68 -9.43
N VAL A 126 -18.57 -21.99 -9.62
CA VAL A 126 -17.39 -22.88 -9.62
C VAL A 126 -17.10 -23.38 -11.02
N TYR A 127 -15.96 -23.00 -11.56
CA TYR A 127 -15.38 -23.58 -12.78
C TYR A 127 -14.41 -24.72 -12.43
N ALA A 128 -14.42 -25.78 -13.24
CA ALA A 128 -13.52 -26.92 -13.16
C ALA A 128 -12.87 -27.20 -14.52
N PHE A 129 -11.56 -27.44 -14.50
CA PHE A 129 -10.67 -27.51 -15.66
C PHE A 129 -9.97 -28.87 -15.74
N SER A 130 -9.78 -29.41 -16.96
CA SER A 130 -9.11 -30.71 -17.16
C SER A 130 -7.58 -30.64 -17.24
N LYS A 131 -6.98 -29.44 -17.16
CA LYS A 131 -5.54 -29.16 -17.08
C LYS A 131 -5.28 -28.07 -16.02
N PRO A 132 -4.00 -27.73 -15.70
CA PRO A 132 -3.72 -26.54 -14.90
C PRO A 132 -4.33 -25.27 -15.48
N VAL A 133 -4.78 -24.41 -14.58
CA VAL A 133 -4.96 -22.99 -14.86
C VAL A 133 -3.62 -22.31 -14.62
N GLY A 134 -3.14 -21.53 -15.59
CA GLY A 134 -1.98 -20.65 -15.46
C GLY A 134 -2.34 -19.17 -15.46
N TRP A 135 -3.51 -18.80 -15.99
CA TRP A 135 -4.00 -17.43 -16.00
C TRP A 135 -5.53 -17.34 -16.05
N LEU A 136 -6.07 -16.29 -15.44
CA LEU A 136 -7.50 -16.02 -15.30
C LEU A 136 -7.80 -14.56 -15.64
N ASN A 137 -8.95 -14.36 -16.27
CA ASN A 137 -9.56 -13.07 -16.54
C ASN A 137 -11.07 -13.14 -16.35
N ALA A 138 -11.70 -12.12 -15.77
CA ALA A 138 -13.15 -12.05 -15.60
C ALA A 138 -13.70 -10.62 -15.56
N GLU A 139 -14.69 -10.31 -16.39
CA GLU A 139 -15.47 -9.08 -16.27
C GLU A 139 -16.37 -9.11 -15.03
N VAL A 140 -16.33 -8.05 -14.23
CA VAL A 140 -17.23 -7.82 -13.10
C VAL A 140 -17.90 -6.45 -13.24
N HIS A 141 -19.21 -6.41 -13.03
CA HIS A 141 -20.01 -5.19 -13.15
C HIS A 141 -20.78 -4.94 -11.86
N ASN A 142 -20.55 -3.76 -11.28
CA ASN A 142 -21.16 -3.29 -10.05
C ASN A 142 -21.87 -1.96 -10.33
N VAL A 143 -22.95 -1.64 -9.62
CA VAL A 143 -23.54 -0.29 -9.66
C VAL A 143 -22.96 0.59 -8.55
N ASN A 144 -22.59 1.83 -8.90
CA ASN A 144 -22.08 2.82 -7.96
C ASN A 144 -23.03 3.02 -6.77
N ASN A 145 -22.43 3.24 -5.60
CA ASN A 145 -23.11 3.42 -4.31
C ASN A 145 -24.00 2.23 -3.86
N LYS A 146 -24.04 1.11 -4.59
CA LYS A 146 -24.57 -0.17 -4.09
C LYS A 146 -23.44 -1.03 -3.54
N ALA A 147 -23.62 -1.50 -2.30
CA ALA A 147 -22.75 -2.54 -1.74
C ALA A 147 -22.79 -3.79 -2.64
N GLY A 148 -21.69 -4.53 -2.69
CA GLY A 148 -21.54 -5.74 -3.50
C GLY A 148 -20.05 -6.06 -3.68
N SER A 149 -19.70 -7.34 -3.70
CA SER A 149 -18.31 -7.80 -3.79
C SER A 149 -18.22 -9.15 -4.48
N VAL A 150 -17.20 -9.31 -5.33
CA VAL A 150 -16.79 -10.60 -5.91
C VAL A 150 -15.46 -10.97 -5.28
N SER A 151 -15.38 -12.13 -4.63
CA SER A 151 -14.12 -12.73 -4.16
C SER A 151 -13.79 -13.96 -5.01
N VAL A 152 -12.51 -14.22 -5.26
CA VAL A 152 -12.06 -15.35 -6.08
C VAL A 152 -11.30 -16.35 -5.21
N TYR A 153 -11.54 -17.63 -5.44
CA TYR A 153 -10.92 -18.74 -4.73
C TYR A 153 -10.40 -19.79 -5.72
N THR A 154 -9.38 -20.53 -5.33
CA THR A 154 -8.76 -21.60 -6.13
C THR A 154 -8.76 -22.91 -5.36
N SER A 155 -8.68 -24.03 -6.09
CA SER A 155 -8.51 -25.37 -5.53
C SER A 155 -7.89 -26.31 -6.56
N SER A 156 -7.18 -27.34 -6.12
CA SER A 156 -6.68 -28.43 -6.97
C SER A 156 -7.57 -29.68 -6.96
N ASP A 157 -8.45 -29.84 -5.96
CA ASP A 157 -9.36 -30.99 -5.82
C ASP A 157 -10.87 -30.62 -5.83
N GLY A 158 -11.20 -29.35 -5.66
CA GLY A 158 -12.56 -28.81 -5.60
C GLY A 158 -13.21 -28.87 -4.20
N ALA A 159 -12.50 -29.37 -3.19
CA ALA A 159 -12.95 -29.47 -1.81
C ALA A 159 -12.28 -28.42 -0.91
N ASP A 160 -10.95 -28.31 -0.95
CA ASP A 160 -10.19 -27.34 -0.16
C ASP A 160 -9.98 -26.04 -0.97
N TRP A 161 -10.46 -24.91 -0.45
CA TRP A 161 -10.57 -23.63 -1.18
C TRP A 161 -9.74 -22.50 -0.56
N ASN A 162 -8.73 -22.03 -1.29
CA ASN A 162 -7.90 -20.89 -0.90
C ASN A 162 -8.43 -19.60 -1.53
N LYS A 163 -8.54 -18.49 -0.78
CA LYS A 163 -8.86 -17.16 -1.36
C LYS A 163 -7.64 -16.66 -2.11
N ILE A 164 -7.81 -16.24 -3.37
CA ILE A 164 -6.78 -15.47 -4.08
C ILE A 164 -7.18 -14.00 -4.12
N TYR A 165 -6.17 -13.13 -4.15
CA TYR A 165 -6.33 -11.74 -4.53
C TYR A 165 -6.04 -11.62 -6.02
N VAL A 166 -6.71 -10.68 -6.68
CA VAL A 166 -6.67 -10.51 -8.13
C VAL A 166 -6.30 -9.07 -8.45
N SER A 167 -5.63 -8.85 -9.57
CA SER A 167 -5.56 -7.53 -10.18
C SER A 167 -6.98 -7.05 -10.51
N THR A 168 -7.18 -5.73 -10.52
CA THR A 168 -8.45 -5.11 -10.89
C THR A 168 -8.19 -3.91 -11.79
N ASP A 169 -8.83 -3.94 -12.96
CA ASP A 169 -8.60 -3.04 -14.08
C ASP A 169 -9.93 -2.40 -14.50
N LYS A 170 -10.13 -1.12 -14.16
CA LYS A 170 -11.41 -0.43 -14.36
C LYS A 170 -11.46 0.21 -15.74
N TYR A 171 -12.43 -0.18 -16.56
CA TYR A 171 -12.61 0.35 -17.92
C TYR A 171 -13.90 1.16 -18.13
N SER A 172 -14.77 1.27 -17.11
CA SER A 172 -15.92 2.19 -17.16
C SER A 172 -15.52 3.62 -16.75
N VAL A 173 -15.72 4.58 -17.67
CA VAL A 173 -15.56 6.03 -17.43
C VAL A 173 -16.36 6.49 -16.20
N VAL A 174 -15.93 7.57 -15.54
CA VAL A 174 -16.49 8.14 -14.29
C VAL A 174 -18.03 8.10 -14.24
N ALA A 175 -18.56 7.03 -13.65
CA ALA A 175 -19.98 6.83 -13.54
C ALA A 175 -20.60 7.74 -12.48
N LEU A 176 -21.75 8.33 -12.83
CA LEU A 176 -22.58 9.10 -11.89
C LEU A 176 -23.20 8.17 -10.83
N ASP A 177 -23.94 8.76 -9.88
CA ASP A 177 -24.73 7.98 -8.92
C ASP A 177 -25.70 7.04 -9.65
N GLY A 178 -25.77 5.78 -9.22
CA GLY A 178 -26.52 4.71 -9.89
C GLY A 178 -25.94 4.20 -11.22
N GLY A 179 -24.80 4.71 -11.70
CA GLY A 179 -24.14 4.23 -12.93
C GLY A 179 -23.29 2.96 -12.74
N TRP A 180 -22.91 2.33 -13.86
CA TRP A 180 -22.08 1.11 -13.87
C TRP A 180 -20.59 1.39 -13.60
N ASN A 181 -20.02 0.60 -12.69
CA ASN A 181 -18.60 0.43 -12.42
C ASN A 181 -18.17 -0.94 -12.95
N SER A 182 -17.65 -0.98 -14.18
CA SER A 182 -17.18 -2.19 -14.86
C SER A 182 -15.67 -2.32 -14.72
N MET A 183 -15.22 -3.50 -14.31
CA MET A 183 -13.82 -3.84 -14.12
C MET A 183 -13.51 -5.22 -14.65
N GLU A 184 -12.26 -5.43 -15.01
CA GLU A 184 -11.67 -6.71 -15.35
C GLU A 184 -10.87 -7.19 -14.13
N LEU A 185 -11.10 -8.43 -13.71
CA LEU A 185 -10.32 -9.11 -12.67
C LEU A 185 -9.32 -10.04 -13.34
N SER A 186 -8.03 -9.96 -13.01
CA SER A 186 -7.01 -10.83 -13.61
C SER A 186 -6.03 -11.41 -12.60
N TYR A 187 -5.51 -12.61 -12.88
CA TYR A 187 -4.52 -13.29 -12.04
C TYR A 187 -3.67 -14.26 -12.88
N GLY A 188 -2.36 -14.37 -12.57
CA GLY A 188 -1.42 -15.15 -13.38
C GLY A 188 -0.38 -15.97 -12.62
N ASP A 189 -0.41 -16.01 -11.28
CA ASP A 189 0.53 -16.78 -10.45
C ASP A 189 -0.18 -17.94 -9.75
N PHE A 190 -0.69 -18.88 -10.55
CA PHE A 190 -1.34 -20.10 -10.08
C PHE A 190 -0.32 -21.20 -9.74
N ASP A 191 -0.57 -21.95 -8.66
CA ASP A 191 0.11 -23.22 -8.42
C ASP A 191 -0.21 -24.24 -9.52
N SER A 192 0.80 -25.02 -9.92
CA SER A 192 0.70 -25.94 -11.07
C SER A 192 -0.34 -27.07 -10.93
N ASP A 193 -0.87 -27.31 -9.73
CA ASP A 193 -1.91 -28.29 -9.45
C ASP A 193 -3.33 -27.71 -9.42
N ILE A 194 -3.54 -26.38 -9.47
CA ILE A 194 -4.88 -25.79 -9.49
C ILE A 194 -5.71 -26.30 -10.68
N ARG A 195 -6.93 -26.76 -10.41
CA ARG A 195 -7.91 -27.29 -11.40
C ARG A 195 -9.29 -26.66 -11.25
N TYR A 196 -9.48 -25.75 -10.32
CA TYR A 196 -10.76 -25.15 -10.02
C TYR A 196 -10.62 -23.66 -9.67
N VAL A 197 -11.57 -22.86 -10.15
CA VAL A 197 -11.70 -21.42 -9.84
C VAL A 197 -13.13 -21.16 -9.40
N LYS A 198 -13.31 -20.52 -8.24
CA LYS A 198 -14.61 -20.19 -7.67
C LYS A 198 -14.76 -18.70 -7.43
N PHE A 199 -15.77 -18.10 -8.04
CA PHE A 199 -16.20 -16.74 -7.76
C PHE A 199 -17.30 -16.77 -6.70
N VAL A 200 -17.18 -15.91 -5.69
CA VAL A 200 -18.15 -15.76 -4.61
C VAL A 200 -18.72 -14.35 -4.66
N LEU A 201 -20.00 -14.24 -5.00
CA LEU A 201 -20.74 -12.99 -5.11
C LEU A 201 -21.50 -12.75 -3.80
N SER A 202 -21.21 -11.64 -3.13
CA SER A 202 -21.76 -11.30 -1.82
C SER A 202 -22.03 -9.79 -1.67
N GLY A 203 -22.62 -9.38 -0.54
CA GLY A 203 -23.08 -8.00 -0.30
C GLY A 203 -24.36 -7.63 -1.08
N SER A 204 -24.73 -6.35 -1.07
CA SER A 204 -25.92 -5.75 -1.71
C SER A 204 -27.30 -6.02 -1.09
N ASP A 205 -28.16 -5.00 -1.20
CA ASP A 205 -29.60 -5.02 -0.93
C ASP A 205 -30.41 -5.63 -2.10
N VAL A 206 -29.80 -5.73 -3.28
CA VAL A 206 -30.42 -6.28 -4.50
C VAL A 206 -29.63 -7.47 -5.02
N ALA A 207 -30.34 -8.55 -5.34
CA ALA A 207 -29.74 -9.80 -5.82
C ALA A 207 -28.90 -9.61 -7.11
N TRP A 208 -29.35 -8.72 -8.00
CA TRP A 208 -28.73 -8.50 -9.31
C TRP A 208 -27.38 -7.79 -9.29
N ASN A 209 -26.87 -7.38 -8.13
CA ASN A 209 -25.55 -6.77 -7.93
C ASN A 209 -24.79 -7.59 -6.87
N PRO A 210 -23.49 -7.93 -7.04
CA PRO A 210 -22.64 -7.72 -8.22
C PRO A 210 -23.03 -8.64 -9.41
N GLN A 211 -22.39 -8.46 -10.56
CA GLN A 211 -22.54 -9.32 -11.76
C GLN A 211 -21.20 -9.79 -12.31
N ILE A 212 -21.20 -10.94 -12.99
CA ILE A 212 -20.05 -11.46 -13.76
C ILE A 212 -20.40 -11.50 -15.25
N GLY A 213 -19.50 -11.04 -16.11
CA GLY A 213 -19.61 -11.04 -17.57
C GLY A 213 -18.79 -12.16 -18.22
N HIS A 214 -17.91 -11.79 -19.16
CA HIS A 214 -16.93 -12.69 -19.78
C HIS A 214 -15.99 -13.31 -18.72
N VAL A 215 -15.59 -14.57 -18.93
CA VAL A 215 -14.51 -15.22 -18.18
C VAL A 215 -13.59 -15.97 -19.14
N GLU A 216 -12.31 -15.60 -19.17
CA GLU A 216 -11.28 -16.27 -19.98
C GLU A 216 -10.25 -16.94 -19.07
N VAL A 217 -9.90 -18.20 -19.35
CA VAL A 217 -8.98 -18.98 -18.49
C VAL A 217 -7.99 -19.76 -19.33
N LYS A 218 -6.70 -19.48 -19.14
CA LYS A 218 -5.61 -20.02 -19.95
C LYS A 218 -4.68 -20.92 -19.13
N ALA A 219 -4.01 -21.86 -19.80
CA ALA A 219 -3.01 -22.75 -19.20
C ALA A 219 -1.64 -22.05 -18.98
N GLU A 220 -1.40 -20.96 -19.70
CA GLU A 220 -0.19 -20.12 -19.68
C GLU A 220 -0.63 -18.65 -19.71
N ARG A 221 0.20 -17.68 -19.27
CA ARG A 221 -0.20 -16.26 -19.27
C ARG A 221 -0.14 -15.71 -20.71
N PRO A 222 -1.17 -14.97 -21.17
CA PRO A 222 -1.13 -14.32 -22.47
C PRO A 222 -0.09 -13.18 -22.43
N GLY A 223 1.12 -13.51 -22.87
CA GLY A 223 2.31 -12.67 -22.80
C GLY A 223 3.57 -13.53 -22.94
N ASP A 224 3.61 -14.68 -22.27
CA ASP A 224 4.78 -15.58 -22.15
C ASP A 224 5.29 -16.14 -23.49
N ASN A 225 4.46 -16.06 -24.55
CA ASN A 225 4.77 -16.54 -25.89
C ASN A 225 5.27 -15.44 -26.85
N ASN A 226 5.31 -14.17 -26.41
CA ASN A 226 6.18 -13.18 -27.04
C ASN A 226 7.58 -13.31 -26.44
N ALA A 227 8.61 -12.89 -27.20
CA ALA A 227 9.86 -12.51 -26.55
C ALA A 227 9.53 -11.42 -25.52
N ALA A 228 10.25 -11.40 -24.39
CA ALA A 228 10.18 -10.28 -23.45
C ALA A 228 10.22 -8.98 -24.26
N SER A 229 9.27 -8.08 -24.02
CA SER A 229 9.44 -6.67 -24.39
C SER A 229 10.83 -6.29 -23.89
N GLU A 230 11.62 -5.57 -24.71
CA GLU A 230 12.94 -5.18 -24.21
C GLU A 230 12.69 -4.37 -22.93
N PRO A 231 13.21 -4.82 -21.77
CA PRO A 231 12.84 -4.27 -20.48
C PRO A 231 13.12 -2.78 -20.53
N ILE A 232 12.28 -1.95 -19.89
CA ILE A 232 12.29 -0.49 -20.09
C ILE A 232 13.70 0.06 -19.84
N SER A 233 14.44 0.18 -20.94
CA SER A 233 15.86 0.52 -20.98
C SER A 233 16.00 2.03 -21.09
N THR A 234 15.18 2.72 -20.30
CA THR A 234 15.61 3.99 -19.73
C THR A 234 16.83 3.64 -18.88
N SER A 235 18.01 4.02 -19.37
CA SER A 235 19.24 3.88 -18.59
C SER A 235 19.13 4.84 -17.40
N LEU A 236 18.57 4.35 -16.30
CA LEU A 236 18.38 5.13 -15.08
C LEU A 236 19.73 5.74 -14.67
N GLN A 237 19.70 7.00 -14.26
CA GLN A 237 20.93 7.74 -14.02
C GLN A 237 21.66 7.18 -12.79
N SER A 238 22.70 6.39 -13.06
CA SER A 238 23.45 5.63 -12.04
C SER A 238 24.23 6.50 -11.04
N GLU A 239 24.38 7.79 -11.32
CA GLU A 239 25.06 8.74 -10.44
C GLU A 239 24.03 9.57 -9.65
N PRO A 240 24.22 9.72 -8.33
CA PRO A 240 23.41 10.58 -7.49
C PRO A 240 23.57 12.06 -7.86
N VAL A 241 22.56 12.89 -7.55
CA VAL A 241 22.66 14.36 -7.71
C VAL A 241 23.69 14.97 -6.78
N ALA A 242 23.72 14.51 -5.51
CA ALA A 242 24.82 14.77 -4.59
C ALA A 242 26.01 13.90 -5.01
N GLY A 243 26.88 14.45 -5.86
CA GLY A 243 27.97 13.71 -6.51
C GLY A 243 29.00 13.09 -5.55
N ASP A 244 28.95 13.43 -4.26
CA ASP A 244 29.80 12.96 -3.16
C ASP A 244 29.07 12.02 -2.15
N LEU A 245 27.82 11.61 -2.43
CA LEU A 245 27.04 10.64 -1.64
C LEU A 245 27.91 9.48 -1.09
N ILE A 246 27.77 9.16 0.20
CA ILE A 246 28.53 8.11 0.89
C ILE A 246 28.33 6.72 0.26
N ASP A 247 29.33 5.84 0.40
CA ASP A 247 29.32 4.50 -0.18
C ASP A 247 28.03 3.70 0.14
N PRO A 248 27.51 3.64 1.40
CA PRO A 248 26.23 2.98 1.68
C PRO A 248 25.04 3.61 0.95
N GLY A 249 25.02 4.93 0.79
CA GLY A 249 23.99 5.65 0.03
C GLY A 249 24.03 5.29 -1.46
N ARG A 250 25.24 5.10 -2.03
CA ARG A 250 25.40 4.58 -3.40
C ARG A 250 24.97 3.12 -3.51
N THR A 251 25.27 2.27 -2.53
CA THR A 251 24.76 0.88 -2.52
C THR A 251 23.23 0.86 -2.48
N VAL A 252 22.60 1.69 -1.64
CA VAL A 252 21.14 1.82 -1.53
C VAL A 252 20.52 2.37 -2.82
N LEU A 253 21.02 3.48 -3.36
CA LEU A 253 20.50 4.06 -4.61
C LEU A 253 20.69 3.11 -5.79
N GLY A 254 21.87 2.49 -5.92
CA GLY A 254 22.16 1.51 -6.96
C GLY A 254 21.28 0.26 -6.86
N TYR A 255 21.02 -0.25 -5.65
CA TYR A 255 20.08 -1.34 -5.40
C TYR A 255 18.65 -0.96 -5.84
N LEU A 256 18.17 0.20 -5.39
CA LEU A 256 16.83 0.69 -5.75
C LEU A 256 16.69 0.88 -7.27
N GLN A 257 17.71 1.38 -7.96
CA GLN A 257 17.70 1.53 -9.43
C GLN A 257 17.68 0.20 -10.20
N HIS A 258 18.12 -0.90 -9.61
CA HIS A 258 18.04 -2.25 -10.22
C HIS A 258 16.80 -3.05 -9.75
N LEU A 259 16.03 -2.54 -8.80
CA LEU A 259 14.83 -3.19 -8.28
C LEU A 259 13.67 -3.28 -9.31
N PRO A 260 13.40 -2.28 -10.17
CA PRO A 260 12.44 -2.37 -11.26
C PRO A 260 12.49 -3.66 -12.08
N GLY A 261 11.42 -4.46 -12.03
CA GLY A 261 11.27 -5.71 -12.77
C GLY A 261 11.77 -6.97 -12.03
N ASP A 262 12.67 -6.82 -11.06
CA ASP A 262 13.11 -7.90 -10.16
C ASP A 262 12.33 -7.92 -8.83
N GLY A 263 11.81 -6.77 -8.37
CA GLY A 263 10.96 -6.66 -7.20
C GLY A 263 10.37 -5.26 -6.97
N TRP A 264 9.83 -5.05 -5.77
CA TRP A 264 9.53 -3.74 -5.20
C TRP A 264 9.56 -3.80 -3.66
N LEU A 265 9.88 -2.70 -2.99
CA LEU A 265 10.11 -2.65 -1.55
C LEU A 265 8.82 -2.39 -0.76
N SER A 266 8.57 -3.19 0.28
CA SER A 266 7.44 -2.94 1.19
C SER A 266 7.77 -1.82 2.17
N GLY A 267 6.84 -0.87 2.33
CA GLY A 267 7.04 0.31 3.17
C GLY A 267 5.84 0.67 4.05
N GLN A 268 6.17 1.17 5.24
CA GLN A 268 5.19 1.68 6.20
C GLN A 268 5.71 2.95 6.87
N HIS A 269 4.90 4.00 6.87
CA HIS A 269 5.19 5.21 7.64
C HIS A 269 4.79 5.03 9.10
N GLU A 270 5.66 5.45 10.03
CA GLU A 270 5.36 5.57 11.45
C GLU A 270 5.39 7.05 11.87
N TYR A 271 4.44 7.49 12.69
CA TYR A 271 4.31 8.93 13.01
C TYR A 271 5.32 9.37 14.08
N ASP A 272 5.57 8.49 15.03
CA ASP A 272 6.49 8.69 16.16
C ASP A 272 7.40 7.45 16.21
N PRO A 273 8.72 7.59 15.98
CA PRO A 273 9.64 6.45 15.99
C PRO A 273 9.63 5.66 17.30
N SER A 274 9.28 6.29 18.42
CA SER A 274 9.18 5.65 19.72
C SER A 274 7.93 4.77 19.87
N SER A 275 6.89 4.99 19.05
CA SER A 275 5.65 4.21 19.06
C SER A 275 5.53 3.38 17.77
N LYS A 276 6.05 2.14 17.78
CA LYS A 276 6.07 1.23 16.62
C LYS A 276 4.70 0.64 16.21
N GLY A 277 3.59 1.34 16.52
CA GLY A 277 2.21 0.83 16.43
C GLY A 277 1.64 0.57 15.02
N ARG A 278 2.40 0.90 13.96
CA ARG A 278 2.17 0.45 12.58
C ARG A 278 3.09 -0.71 12.21
N LEU A 279 4.38 -0.62 12.55
CA LEU A 279 5.37 -1.67 12.29
C LEU A 279 4.96 -2.98 12.99
N ASP A 280 4.61 -2.91 14.27
CA ASP A 280 4.08 -4.02 15.07
C ASP A 280 2.76 -4.57 14.49
N TYR A 281 1.91 -3.70 13.92
CA TYR A 281 0.65 -4.11 13.31
C TYR A 281 0.88 -4.89 12.01
N VAL A 282 1.77 -4.40 11.14
CA VAL A 282 2.19 -5.11 9.92
C VAL A 282 2.76 -6.47 10.32
N GLN A 283 3.73 -6.53 11.23
CA GLN A 283 4.31 -7.78 11.70
C GLN A 283 3.24 -8.74 12.26
N SER A 284 2.26 -8.24 13.02
CA SER A 284 1.19 -9.07 13.60
C SER A 284 0.17 -9.61 12.59
N VAL A 285 0.12 -9.06 11.38
CA VAL A 285 -0.79 -9.47 10.30
C VAL A 285 -0.07 -10.28 9.23
N THR A 286 1.19 -9.95 8.91
CA THR A 286 1.90 -10.50 7.75
C THR A 286 3.04 -11.46 8.11
N GLY A 287 3.54 -11.42 9.35
CA GLY A 287 4.76 -12.11 9.78
C GLY A 287 6.07 -11.51 9.26
N LYS A 288 6.00 -10.45 8.45
CA LYS A 288 7.12 -9.75 7.80
C LYS A 288 7.29 -8.34 8.37
N HIS A 289 8.46 -7.72 8.16
CA HIS A 289 8.68 -6.30 8.47
C HIS A 289 8.90 -5.52 7.16
N PRO A 290 8.41 -4.27 7.05
CA PRO A 290 8.62 -3.45 5.86
C PRO A 290 10.12 -3.20 5.64
N GLY A 291 10.60 -3.32 4.40
CA GLY A 291 11.97 -2.99 4.05
C GLY A 291 12.28 -1.49 4.10
N LEU A 292 11.25 -0.63 3.96
CA LEU A 292 11.32 0.82 4.11
C LEU A 292 10.48 1.31 5.30
N VAL A 293 11.06 2.15 6.15
CA VAL A 293 10.33 2.87 7.20
C VAL A 293 10.28 4.36 6.88
N GLY A 294 9.09 4.94 6.95
CA GLY A 294 8.90 6.39 6.86
C GLY A 294 8.80 7.04 8.23
N TYR A 295 9.45 8.18 8.42
CA TYR A 295 9.34 9.03 9.62
C TYR A 295 9.14 10.51 9.26
N ASP A 296 8.59 11.29 10.18
CA ASP A 296 8.52 12.75 10.02
C ASP A 296 9.24 13.50 11.15
N VAL A 297 9.94 14.58 10.76
CA VAL A 297 10.79 15.42 11.62
C VAL A 297 10.21 16.82 11.87
N GLY A 298 9.01 17.13 11.38
CA GLY A 298 8.34 18.43 11.61
C GLY A 298 7.88 18.65 13.06
N PHE A 299 7.74 17.58 13.83
CA PHE A 299 7.09 17.59 15.16
C PHE A 299 8.05 17.77 16.34
N GLY A 300 9.32 18.10 16.07
CA GLY A 300 10.39 18.23 17.08
C GLY A 300 10.89 16.86 17.57
N GLY A 301 11.67 16.86 18.67
CA GLY A 301 12.23 15.62 19.23
C GLY A 301 13.20 14.92 18.27
N LEU A 302 14.17 15.68 17.75
CA LEU A 302 15.12 15.23 16.73
C LEU A 302 16.22 14.31 17.27
N GLU A 303 16.65 14.47 18.52
CA GLU A 303 17.66 13.61 19.16
C GLU A 303 17.16 12.16 19.28
N ASP A 304 15.96 11.94 19.83
CA ASP A 304 15.31 10.61 19.92
C ASP A 304 15.03 10.00 18.53
N ARG A 305 14.78 10.85 17.52
CA ARG A 305 14.62 10.44 16.11
C ARG A 305 15.94 9.92 15.54
N ALA A 306 17.05 10.62 15.76
CA ALA A 306 18.36 10.25 15.22
C ALA A 306 18.83 8.89 15.76
N ASP A 307 18.70 8.65 17.08
CA ASP A 307 18.97 7.36 17.71
C ASP A 307 18.08 6.24 17.13
N THR A 308 16.78 6.51 16.95
CA THR A 308 15.86 5.49 16.40
C THR A 308 16.15 5.17 14.94
N ILE A 309 16.45 6.17 14.10
CA ILE A 309 16.80 5.98 12.68
C ILE A 309 18.13 5.23 12.55
N THR A 310 19.12 5.57 13.39
CA THR A 310 20.40 4.87 13.47
C THR A 310 20.22 3.39 13.88
N THR A 311 19.23 3.09 14.72
CA THR A 311 18.84 1.72 15.10
C THR A 311 18.08 0.99 13.98
N THR A 312 17.21 1.69 13.24
CA THR A 312 16.47 1.16 12.09
C THR A 312 17.43 0.76 10.94
N TRP A 313 18.48 1.54 10.72
CA TRP A 313 19.58 1.17 9.83
C TRP A 313 20.43 0.03 10.41
N ASN A 314 21.25 0.30 11.45
CA ASN A 314 22.32 -0.60 11.89
C ASN A 314 21.84 -1.91 12.53
N ASP A 315 20.80 -1.86 13.36
CA ASP A 315 20.36 -3.03 14.15
C ASP A 315 19.21 -3.80 13.48
N SER A 316 18.53 -3.18 12.50
CA SER A 316 17.33 -3.74 11.87
C SER A 316 17.46 -4.00 10.36
N ASN A 317 18.48 -3.47 9.68
CA ASN A 317 18.66 -3.54 8.22
C ASN A 317 17.41 -3.08 7.45
N GLN A 318 16.87 -1.91 7.82
CA GLN A 318 15.73 -1.28 7.15
C GLN A 318 16.15 0.06 6.55
N LEU A 319 15.73 0.32 5.31
CA LEU A 319 15.90 1.63 4.69
C LEU A 319 15.01 2.66 5.38
N THR A 320 15.44 3.91 5.43
CA THR A 320 14.68 5.01 6.04
C THR A 320 14.40 6.11 5.04
N THR A 321 13.14 6.55 4.97
CA THR A 321 12.74 7.81 4.33
C THR A 321 12.21 8.80 5.37
N ILE A 322 12.47 10.08 5.15
CA ILE A 322 12.09 11.16 6.08
C ILE A 322 11.37 12.27 5.32
N SER A 323 10.16 12.62 5.76
CA SER A 323 9.45 13.84 5.35
C SER A 323 9.51 14.94 6.42
N TRP A 324 9.23 16.18 6.03
CA TRP A 324 9.33 17.34 6.93
C TRP A 324 8.10 18.25 6.86
N HIS A 325 7.19 18.09 7.82
CA HIS A 325 6.04 19.00 8.01
C HIS A 325 6.44 20.32 8.67
N VAL A 326 7.27 21.12 8.02
CA VAL A 326 7.80 22.39 8.55
C VAL A 326 6.77 23.52 8.54
N SER A 327 6.68 24.27 9.65
CA SER A 327 5.79 25.43 9.75
C SER A 327 6.19 26.59 8.83
N ALA A 328 5.18 27.30 8.32
CA ALA A 328 5.33 28.46 7.43
C ALA A 328 6.08 29.60 8.14
N PRO A 329 7.25 30.06 7.65
CA PRO A 329 7.94 31.21 8.26
C PRO A 329 7.08 32.49 8.19
N PRO A 330 7.12 33.37 9.21
CA PRO A 330 7.98 33.35 10.38
C PRO A 330 7.37 32.60 11.58
N VAL A 331 6.45 31.64 11.38
CA VAL A 331 5.83 30.90 12.49
C VAL A 331 6.82 29.91 13.11
N GLU A 332 7.38 30.28 14.26
CA GLU A 332 8.08 29.39 15.19
C GLU A 332 7.10 28.35 15.80
N SER A 333 6.97 27.19 15.15
CA SER A 333 6.18 26.07 15.66
C SER A 333 6.66 24.72 15.12
N THR A 334 6.21 23.64 15.77
CA THR A 334 6.33 22.23 15.34
C THR A 334 4.94 21.58 15.19
N ASN A 335 3.86 22.36 15.19
CA ASN A 335 2.50 21.85 14.96
C ASN A 335 2.25 21.61 13.47
N PHE A 336 1.73 20.44 13.11
CA PHE A 336 1.34 20.07 11.74
C PHE A 336 0.55 21.16 11.02
N GLU A 337 -0.46 21.75 11.67
CA GLU A 337 -1.36 22.73 11.06
C GLU A 337 -0.64 24.00 10.57
N ARG A 338 0.56 24.27 11.11
CA ARG A 338 1.38 25.43 10.74
C ARG A 338 2.15 25.23 9.45
N SER A 339 2.28 24.00 8.96
CA SER A 339 2.72 23.76 7.57
C SER A 339 1.66 24.24 6.54
N MET A 340 0.39 24.30 6.95
CA MET A 340 -0.73 24.77 6.14
C MET A 340 -1.08 26.26 6.35
N ASP A 341 -0.29 27.02 7.09
CA ASP A 341 -0.33 28.50 7.04
C ASP A 341 0.29 29.01 5.73
N SER A 342 0.45 30.33 5.54
CA SER A 342 1.07 30.91 4.34
C SER A 342 2.35 31.67 4.68
N SER A 343 3.32 31.62 3.77
CA SER A 343 4.58 32.39 3.83
C SER A 343 4.87 32.98 2.44
N ASP A 344 5.57 34.10 2.41
CA ASP A 344 6.06 34.76 1.17
C ASP A 344 7.43 34.16 0.83
N ILE A 345 7.54 33.46 -0.31
CA ILE A 345 8.78 32.72 -0.64
C ILE A 345 9.90 33.68 -1.10
N ASP A 346 9.56 34.87 -1.61
CA ASP A 346 10.56 35.92 -1.84
C ASP A 346 11.11 36.46 -0.52
N ALA A 347 10.27 36.59 0.52
CA ALA A 347 10.72 36.94 1.86
C ALA A 347 11.56 35.84 2.50
N VAL A 348 11.12 34.57 2.45
CA VAL A 348 11.87 33.39 2.96
C VAL A 348 13.27 33.29 2.36
N LEU A 349 13.42 33.59 1.07
CA LEU A 349 14.69 33.51 0.35
C LEU A 349 15.51 34.83 0.37
N THR A 350 15.01 35.89 1.02
CA THR A 350 15.71 37.19 1.12
C THR A 350 16.42 37.35 2.46
N ALA A 351 17.75 37.31 2.44
CA ALA A 351 18.60 37.45 3.62
C ALA A 351 18.25 38.68 4.49
N GLY A 352 17.83 38.42 5.73
CA GLY A 352 17.54 39.47 6.74
C GLY A 352 16.07 39.93 6.83
N THR A 353 15.13 39.21 6.21
CA THR A 353 13.70 39.28 6.58
C THR A 353 13.42 38.46 7.85
N GLU A 354 12.20 38.57 8.39
CA GLU A 354 11.76 37.76 9.55
C GLU A 354 11.56 36.31 9.12
N GLU A 355 10.95 36.13 7.94
CA GLU A 355 10.71 34.87 7.25
C GLU A 355 12.02 34.10 6.98
N ASN A 356 13.04 34.76 6.43
CA ASN A 356 14.35 34.15 6.19
C ASN A 356 15.05 33.79 7.49
N THR A 357 14.95 34.62 8.54
CA THR A 357 15.59 34.33 9.83
C THR A 357 15.03 33.02 10.41
N VAL A 358 13.71 32.91 10.51
CA VAL A 358 13.05 31.70 11.04
C VAL A 358 13.23 30.49 10.11
N TYR A 359 13.26 30.68 8.78
CA TYR A 359 13.56 29.61 7.83
C TYR A 359 14.98 29.08 8.01
N MET A 360 15.98 29.95 8.08
CA MET A 360 17.38 29.54 8.21
C MET A 360 17.68 28.91 9.58
N GLU A 361 17.02 29.35 10.65
CA GLU A 361 17.11 28.68 11.96
C GLU A 361 16.54 27.25 11.91
N LYS A 362 15.36 27.06 11.29
CA LYS A 362 14.76 25.73 11.06
C LYS A 362 15.59 24.85 10.13
N LEU A 363 16.17 25.44 9.09
CA LEU A 363 17.00 24.75 8.11
C LEU A 363 18.36 24.35 8.70
N ALA A 364 18.90 25.14 9.62
CA ALA A 364 20.06 24.76 10.42
C ALA A 364 19.74 23.64 11.42
N GLU A 365 18.59 23.71 12.11
CA GLU A 365 18.15 22.67 13.07
C GLU A 365 18.00 21.29 12.39
N ILE A 366 17.37 21.22 11.21
CA ILE A 366 17.27 19.96 10.48
C ILE A 366 18.61 19.51 9.90
N ALA A 367 19.49 20.43 9.50
CA ALA A 367 20.82 20.10 9.03
C ALA A 367 21.72 19.52 10.15
N ASP A 368 21.65 20.04 11.39
CA ASP A 368 22.35 19.47 12.56
C ASP A 368 21.89 18.03 12.86
N PHE A 369 20.60 17.75 12.66
CA PHE A 369 20.02 16.41 12.77
C PHE A 369 20.49 15.47 11.64
N LEU A 370 20.50 15.93 10.39
CA LEU A 370 20.97 15.13 9.25
C LEU A 370 22.49 14.90 9.31
N GLU A 371 23.26 15.87 9.80
CA GLU A 371 24.71 15.74 10.07
C GLU A 371 24.98 14.65 11.11
N THR A 372 24.14 14.54 12.14
CA THR A 372 24.24 13.46 13.15
C THR A 372 24.04 12.06 12.55
N LEU A 373 23.23 11.94 11.49
CA LEU A 373 23.04 10.70 10.73
C LEU A 373 24.18 10.43 9.74
N ASP A 374 24.77 11.48 9.15
CA ASP A 374 25.93 11.37 8.23
C ASP A 374 27.22 10.98 8.97
N ASP A 375 27.48 11.60 10.12
CA ASP A 375 28.57 11.25 11.07
C ASP A 375 28.41 9.79 11.59
N SER A 376 27.19 9.25 11.52
CA SER A 376 26.85 7.85 11.85
C SER A 376 26.86 6.89 10.65
N GLY A 377 27.11 7.39 9.43
CA GLY A 377 27.16 6.62 8.18
C GLY A 377 25.80 6.12 7.68
N VAL A 378 24.69 6.75 8.09
CA VAL A 378 23.32 6.33 7.78
C VAL A 378 22.78 7.06 6.55
N PRO A 379 22.54 6.39 5.41
CA PRO A 379 21.95 7.00 4.22
C PRO A 379 20.43 7.20 4.39
N ILE A 380 19.92 8.33 3.89
CA ILE A 380 18.55 8.78 4.10
C ILE A 380 17.86 9.10 2.76
N LEU A 381 16.67 8.53 2.54
CA LEU A 381 15.76 8.90 1.46
C LEU A 381 15.00 10.18 1.86
N TRP A 382 15.61 11.33 1.60
CA TRP A 382 15.15 12.66 2.06
C TRP A 382 14.04 13.19 1.17
N ARG A 383 12.84 13.37 1.73
CA ARG A 383 11.61 13.81 1.03
C ARG A 383 11.08 15.14 1.57
N PRO A 384 11.82 16.25 1.40
CA PRO A 384 11.37 17.58 1.82
C PRO A 384 10.23 18.08 0.94
N PHE A 385 9.45 19.05 1.45
CA PHE A 385 8.48 19.84 0.66
C PHE A 385 7.53 19.04 -0.26
N HIS A 386 7.20 17.79 0.10
CA HIS A 386 6.22 16.92 -0.55
C HIS A 386 4.85 17.59 -0.78
N GLU A 387 4.08 17.05 -1.74
CA GLU A 387 2.73 17.50 -2.10
C GLU A 387 2.61 18.99 -2.50
N ALA A 388 3.69 19.61 -2.97
CA ALA A 388 3.74 21.04 -3.29
C ALA A 388 2.68 21.47 -4.32
N ASP A 389 2.44 20.63 -5.33
CA ASP A 389 1.45 20.86 -6.39
C ASP A 389 -0.01 20.85 -5.91
N GLY A 390 -0.28 20.27 -4.74
CA GLY A 390 -1.58 20.32 -4.08
C GLY A 390 -1.91 21.69 -3.47
N GLY A 391 -0.88 22.51 -3.16
CA GLY A 391 -1.04 23.89 -2.69
C GLY A 391 -1.61 24.06 -1.27
N TRP A 392 -1.79 22.99 -0.48
CA TRP A 392 -2.22 23.10 0.93
C TRP A 392 -1.10 23.57 1.86
N PHE A 393 0.12 23.09 1.64
CA PHE A 393 1.31 23.50 2.39
C PHE A 393 1.90 24.82 1.87
N TRP A 394 2.58 25.58 2.74
CA TRP A 394 3.09 26.92 2.39
C TRP A 394 4.07 26.93 1.21
N TRP A 395 4.93 25.91 1.10
CA TRP A 395 5.85 25.73 -0.02
C TRP A 395 5.16 25.54 -1.38
N GLY A 396 3.87 25.15 -1.37
CA GLY A 396 3.02 25.00 -2.55
C GLY A 396 2.18 26.23 -2.92
N LYS A 397 2.12 27.29 -2.10
CA LYS A 397 1.08 28.33 -2.26
C LYS A 397 1.35 29.42 -3.29
N GLU A 398 2.61 29.61 -3.67
CA GLU A 398 2.99 30.66 -4.63
C GLU A 398 3.29 30.11 -6.05
N GLY A 399 3.02 28.83 -6.28
CA GLY A 399 3.19 28.17 -7.58
C GLY A 399 4.59 27.59 -7.82
N ALA A 400 4.68 26.73 -8.83
CA ALA A 400 5.86 25.92 -9.14
C ALA A 400 7.19 26.70 -9.26
N ALA A 401 7.16 27.93 -9.78
CA ALA A 401 8.36 28.76 -9.92
C ALA A 401 8.97 29.19 -8.57
N GLN A 402 8.14 29.39 -7.54
CA GLN A 402 8.60 29.71 -6.18
C GLN A 402 9.01 28.44 -5.44
N PHE A 403 8.26 27.34 -5.60
CA PHE A 403 8.61 26.03 -5.06
C PHE A 403 10.01 25.58 -5.49
N LYS A 404 10.35 25.66 -6.78
CA LYS A 404 11.66 25.19 -7.27
C LYS A 404 12.82 26.02 -6.74
N ARG A 405 12.68 27.34 -6.63
CA ARG A 405 13.65 28.20 -5.94
C ARG A 405 13.87 27.83 -4.47
N LEU A 406 12.82 27.37 -3.78
CA LEU A 406 12.88 26.91 -2.39
C LEU A 406 13.57 25.53 -2.28
N TRP A 407 13.29 24.62 -3.22
CA TRP A 407 13.97 23.33 -3.35
C TRP A 407 15.47 23.51 -3.63
N GLU A 408 15.82 24.30 -4.66
CA GLU A 408 17.18 24.67 -5.03
C GLU A 408 17.96 25.25 -3.83
N HIS A 409 17.36 26.18 -3.08
CA HIS A 409 17.99 26.75 -1.89
C HIS A 409 18.20 25.70 -0.78
N MET A 410 17.26 24.78 -0.55
CA MET A 410 17.47 23.70 0.42
C MET A 410 18.59 22.76 -0.04
N PHE A 411 18.63 22.43 -1.34
CA PHE A 411 19.66 21.59 -1.94
C PHE A 411 21.05 22.19 -1.76
N ASP A 412 21.25 23.42 -2.22
CA ASP A 412 22.53 24.14 -2.09
C ASP A 412 22.96 24.30 -0.62
N TYR A 413 22.02 24.56 0.30
CA TYR A 413 22.37 24.67 1.72
C TYR A 413 22.79 23.32 2.33
N LEU A 414 21.99 22.27 2.15
CA LEU A 414 22.25 20.96 2.77
C LEU A 414 23.47 20.27 2.14
N HIS A 415 23.60 20.28 0.82
CA HIS A 415 24.72 19.65 0.12
C HIS A 415 25.97 20.56 0.08
N ALA A 416 25.88 21.79 -0.44
CA ALA A 416 27.06 22.60 -0.76
C ALA A 416 27.56 23.51 0.39
N GLU A 417 26.69 24.01 1.28
CA GLU A 417 27.11 24.81 2.46
C GLU A 417 27.38 23.93 3.68
N ARG A 418 26.47 23.00 4.01
CA ARG A 418 26.60 22.09 5.16
C ARG A 418 27.47 20.87 4.88
N GLY A 419 27.63 20.47 3.62
CA GLY A 419 28.49 19.34 3.24
C GLY A 419 27.90 17.97 3.57
N LEU A 420 26.57 17.84 3.63
CA LEU A 420 25.90 16.57 3.93
C LEU A 420 26.03 15.61 2.75
N THR A 421 26.52 14.40 3.04
CA THR A 421 26.85 13.36 2.07
C THR A 421 26.00 12.10 2.19
N ASN A 422 24.96 12.09 3.03
CA ASN A 422 24.08 10.92 3.23
C ASN A 422 22.69 11.01 2.55
N LEU A 423 22.36 12.10 1.87
CA LEU A 423 21.01 12.38 1.37
C LEU A 423 20.80 11.86 -0.06
N ILE A 424 19.84 10.95 -0.22
CA ILE A 424 19.24 10.58 -1.51
C ILE A 424 17.97 11.40 -1.67
N TRP A 425 17.88 12.21 -2.73
CA TRP A 425 16.82 13.22 -2.87
C TRP A 425 15.55 12.66 -3.51
N VAL A 426 14.47 12.65 -2.74
CA VAL A 426 13.15 12.13 -3.14
C VAL A 426 12.18 13.28 -3.33
N TRP A 427 11.78 13.57 -4.57
CA TRP A 427 10.67 14.49 -4.85
C TRP A 427 9.34 13.73 -4.90
N SER A 428 8.26 14.29 -4.33
CA SER A 428 6.91 13.75 -4.53
C SER A 428 5.85 14.83 -4.75
N GLY A 429 4.99 14.57 -5.74
CA GLY A 429 3.76 15.32 -5.96
C GLY A 429 2.52 14.56 -5.53
N SER A 430 1.41 15.28 -5.45
CA SER A 430 0.18 14.85 -4.80
C SER A 430 -0.86 14.27 -5.77
N HIS A 431 -2.11 14.18 -5.32
CA HIS A 431 -3.29 13.88 -6.14
C HIS A 431 -3.31 12.53 -6.88
N GLY A 432 -2.32 11.66 -6.66
CA GLY A 432 -2.05 10.54 -7.57
C GLY A 432 -1.59 11.00 -8.96
N LYS A 433 -1.35 12.30 -9.19
CA LYS A 433 -1.06 12.84 -10.50
C LYS A 433 -0.12 14.06 -10.43
N PRO A 434 1.19 13.83 -10.18
CA PRO A 434 2.13 14.92 -9.97
C PRO A 434 2.30 15.83 -11.19
N ASP A 435 2.20 17.13 -10.99
CA ASP A 435 2.30 18.11 -12.09
C ASP A 435 3.75 18.42 -12.48
N SER A 436 4.06 18.21 -13.77
CA SER A 436 5.37 18.42 -14.39
C SER A 436 5.92 19.84 -14.24
N GLU A 437 5.07 20.86 -14.08
CA GLU A 437 5.55 22.22 -13.83
C GLU A 437 6.36 22.31 -12.53
N TRP A 438 6.09 21.44 -11.55
CA TRP A 438 6.65 21.45 -10.20
C TRP A 438 7.93 20.62 -10.05
N TYR A 439 8.24 19.73 -10.99
CA TYR A 439 9.44 18.89 -10.94
C TYR A 439 10.72 19.77 -10.89
N PRO A 440 11.57 19.65 -9.84
CA PRO A 440 12.76 20.48 -9.65
C PRO A 440 13.75 20.42 -10.82
N GLY A 441 13.93 19.24 -11.41
CA GLY A 441 14.94 18.94 -12.42
C GLY A 441 15.77 17.71 -12.04
N ASP A 442 16.32 17.02 -13.04
CA ASP A 442 17.12 15.81 -12.84
C ASP A 442 18.42 16.10 -12.08
N GLU A 443 18.86 17.36 -12.05
CA GLU A 443 20.01 17.85 -11.28
C GLU A 443 19.75 17.97 -9.76
N TYR A 444 18.50 17.89 -9.29
CA TYR A 444 18.14 18.04 -7.87
C TYR A 444 17.28 16.90 -7.29
N VAL A 445 17.04 15.83 -8.06
CA VAL A 445 16.21 14.67 -7.68
C VAL A 445 16.90 13.37 -8.06
N ASP A 446 17.03 12.43 -7.12
CA ASP A 446 17.51 11.06 -7.37
C ASP A 446 16.36 10.09 -7.67
N ILE A 447 15.23 10.27 -6.99
CA ILE A 447 14.04 9.41 -7.04
C ILE A 447 12.80 10.31 -7.05
N ALA A 448 11.81 9.97 -7.88
CA ALA A 448 10.55 10.72 -7.94
C ALA A 448 9.38 9.91 -7.35
N GLY A 449 8.27 10.59 -7.01
CA GLY A 449 7.27 10.02 -6.12
C GLY A 449 5.85 10.50 -6.38
N ILE A 450 4.89 9.61 -6.10
CA ILE A 450 3.45 9.86 -6.15
C ILE A 450 2.85 9.65 -4.75
N ASP A 451 2.19 10.67 -4.22
CA ASP A 451 1.42 10.60 -2.97
C ASP A 451 -0.08 10.43 -3.30
N THR A 452 -0.69 9.31 -2.88
CA THR A 452 -2.00 8.86 -3.40
C THR A 452 -2.95 8.23 -2.38
N TYR A 453 -4.21 8.66 -2.38
CA TYR A 453 -5.17 8.42 -1.30
C TYR A 453 -6.59 8.10 -1.81
N LYS A 454 -7.48 7.64 -0.94
CA LYS A 454 -8.90 7.32 -1.23
C LYS A 454 -9.69 8.43 -1.96
N SER A 455 -9.24 9.68 -1.88
CA SER A 455 -9.75 10.84 -2.64
C SER A 455 -9.47 10.75 -4.15
N HIS A 456 -8.40 10.09 -4.57
CA HIS A 456 -7.87 10.09 -5.94
C HIS A 456 -8.34 8.88 -6.77
N LYS A 457 -9.25 8.06 -6.21
CA LYS A 457 -9.81 6.79 -6.74
C LYS A 457 -10.55 6.85 -8.08
N SER A 458 -10.55 7.99 -8.77
CA SER A 458 -10.92 8.07 -10.18
C SER A 458 -9.82 7.51 -11.09
N LEU A 459 -8.55 7.60 -10.68
CA LEU A 459 -7.39 7.18 -11.46
C LEU A 459 -7.10 5.68 -11.31
N SER A 460 -6.73 5.02 -12.41
CA SER A 460 -6.10 3.69 -12.38
C SER A 460 -4.65 3.77 -11.91
N TRP A 461 -3.93 2.64 -11.76
CA TRP A 461 -2.50 2.69 -11.41
C TRP A 461 -1.63 3.13 -12.60
N GLU A 462 -2.11 2.83 -13.81
CA GLU A 462 -1.56 3.22 -15.11
C GLU A 462 -1.69 4.73 -15.32
N GLU A 463 -2.87 5.31 -15.07
CA GLU A 463 -3.05 6.77 -15.14
C GLU A 463 -2.19 7.54 -14.11
N GLN A 464 -1.83 6.91 -12.99
CA GLN A 464 -0.90 7.47 -12.01
C GLN A 464 0.56 7.34 -12.51
N TRP A 465 0.96 6.16 -13.00
CA TRP A 465 2.31 5.94 -13.55
C TRP A 465 2.62 6.81 -14.77
N ASP A 466 1.73 6.84 -15.77
CA ASP A 466 1.89 7.62 -16.99
C ASP A 466 2.05 9.11 -16.68
N SER A 467 1.38 9.60 -15.62
CA SER A 467 1.51 11.00 -15.18
C SER A 467 2.90 11.40 -14.70
N MET A 468 3.76 10.44 -14.35
CA MET A 468 5.17 10.64 -14.01
C MET A 468 6.09 10.34 -15.20
N ASN A 469 5.86 9.19 -15.85
CA ASN A 469 6.71 8.64 -16.90
C ASN A 469 6.78 9.52 -18.17
N ASP A 470 5.79 10.41 -18.39
CA ASP A 470 5.80 11.41 -19.46
C ASP A 470 6.95 12.44 -19.36
N TYR A 471 7.52 12.67 -18.18
CA TYR A 471 8.64 13.61 -17.98
C TYR A 471 9.80 13.08 -17.14
N VAL A 472 9.55 12.26 -16.12
CA VAL A 472 10.61 11.60 -15.33
C VAL A 472 11.06 10.32 -16.06
N THR A 473 11.99 10.49 -17.00
CA THR A 473 12.39 9.42 -17.95
C THR A 473 13.70 8.70 -17.60
N ASN A 474 14.43 9.15 -16.58
CA ASN A 474 15.76 8.66 -16.19
C ASN A 474 15.94 8.48 -14.67
N ARG A 475 14.94 8.89 -13.85
CA ARG A 475 14.89 8.61 -12.41
C ARG A 475 13.80 7.57 -12.13
N PRO A 476 14.02 6.66 -11.18
CA PRO A 476 12.99 5.71 -10.79
C PRO A 476 11.85 6.42 -10.03
N VAL A 477 10.65 5.84 -10.09
CA VAL A 477 9.42 6.39 -9.51
C VAL A 477 8.91 5.48 -8.39
N ALA A 478 8.34 6.04 -7.32
CA ALA A 478 7.78 5.30 -6.19
C ALA A 478 6.38 5.79 -5.79
N LEU A 479 5.63 4.96 -5.04
CA LEU A 479 4.45 5.41 -4.30
C LEU A 479 4.92 5.89 -2.92
N THR A 480 5.29 7.17 -2.84
CA THR A 480 5.91 7.82 -1.68
C THR A 480 4.97 7.99 -0.50
N GLU A 481 3.67 8.02 -0.73
CA GLU A 481 2.62 7.82 0.27
C GLU A 481 1.43 7.07 -0.33
N SER A 482 0.85 6.13 0.41
CA SER A 482 -0.39 5.48 -0.02
C SER A 482 -1.37 5.09 1.10
N ASP A 483 -2.66 4.98 0.75
CA ASP A 483 -3.68 4.31 1.58
C ASP A 483 -4.32 3.06 0.94
N SER A 484 -3.76 2.66 -0.18
CA SER A 484 -3.98 1.38 -0.85
C SER A 484 -2.71 0.97 -1.57
N ILE A 485 -2.54 -0.33 -1.83
CA ILE A 485 -1.31 -0.90 -2.39
C ILE A 485 -1.70 -1.57 -3.71
N PRO A 486 -1.04 -1.27 -4.86
CA PRO A 486 -1.33 -1.98 -6.11
C PRO A 486 -1.05 -3.47 -5.99
N HIS A 487 -1.74 -4.26 -6.80
CA HIS A 487 -1.57 -5.72 -6.81
C HIS A 487 -0.14 -6.05 -7.26
N PRO A 488 0.66 -6.88 -6.55
CA PRO A 488 2.07 -7.09 -6.91
C PRO A 488 2.30 -7.59 -8.35
N GLN A 489 1.35 -8.32 -8.95
CA GLN A 489 1.40 -8.70 -10.37
C GLN A 489 1.38 -7.50 -11.34
N LYS A 490 0.76 -6.38 -10.96
CA LYS A 490 0.74 -5.14 -11.75
C LYS A 490 2.10 -4.46 -11.76
N VAL A 491 2.77 -4.42 -10.61
CA VAL A 491 4.12 -3.84 -10.44
C VAL A 491 5.19 -4.72 -11.07
N ARG A 492 4.97 -6.05 -11.06
CA ARG A 492 5.82 -7.04 -11.76
C ARG A 492 5.69 -7.00 -13.28
N SER A 493 4.59 -6.51 -13.84
CA SER A 493 4.57 -6.14 -15.25
C SER A 493 5.32 -4.83 -15.47
N GLU A 494 6.12 -4.78 -16.53
CA GLU A 494 6.92 -3.63 -16.99
C GLU A 494 6.10 -2.33 -17.17
N THR A 495 4.78 -2.40 -17.10
CA THR A 495 3.85 -1.26 -17.16
C THR A 495 3.84 -0.37 -15.92
N LEU A 496 4.23 -0.88 -14.73
CA LEU A 496 4.12 -0.14 -13.47
C LEU A 496 5.32 -0.35 -12.50
N PRO A 497 6.58 -0.15 -12.92
CA PRO A 497 7.76 -0.45 -12.11
C PRO A 497 8.02 0.57 -10.97
N PHE A 498 7.07 0.69 -10.04
CA PHE A 498 7.21 1.46 -8.80
C PHE A 498 8.24 0.82 -7.88
N LEU A 499 9.22 1.60 -7.40
CA LEU A 499 10.25 1.11 -6.47
C LEU A 499 9.68 0.54 -5.17
N TRP A 500 8.68 1.21 -4.61
CA TRP A 500 8.11 0.89 -3.30
C TRP A 500 6.68 1.39 -3.19
N PHE A 501 6.00 0.89 -2.15
CA PHE A 501 4.82 1.54 -1.56
C PHE A 501 5.14 1.95 -0.13
N LEU A 502 4.78 3.17 0.26
CA LEU A 502 4.86 3.61 1.67
C LEU A 502 3.45 3.84 2.21
N THR A 503 2.85 2.82 2.83
CA THR A 503 1.52 2.99 3.40
C THR A 503 1.55 3.96 4.58
N TRP A 504 0.67 4.96 4.57
CA TRP A 504 0.65 6.03 5.57
C TRP A 504 0.33 5.52 6.98
N HIS A 505 0.63 6.35 7.98
CA HIS A 505 0.40 6.04 9.39
C HIS A 505 -1.10 6.07 9.77
N GLY A 506 -1.41 5.98 11.06
CA GLY A 506 -2.78 6.20 11.55
C GLY A 506 -3.75 5.12 11.07
N LYS A 507 -4.92 5.49 10.53
CA LYS A 507 -5.92 4.50 10.09
C LYS A 507 -5.48 3.69 8.85
N HIS A 508 -4.58 4.21 8.02
CA HIS A 508 -4.48 3.85 6.61
C HIS A 508 -4.11 2.37 6.41
N VAL A 509 -3.06 1.86 7.06
CA VAL A 509 -2.72 0.42 7.06
C VAL A 509 -3.77 -0.48 7.74
N LYS A 510 -4.58 0.05 8.66
CA LYS A 510 -5.66 -0.70 9.35
C LYS A 510 -6.98 -0.74 8.57
N ASP A 511 -7.14 0.13 7.57
CA ASP A 511 -8.26 0.12 6.63
C ASP A 511 -8.05 -0.87 5.47
N ILE A 512 -6.85 -1.44 5.31
CA ILE A 512 -6.54 -2.45 4.28
C ILE A 512 -7.08 -3.82 4.74
N ASP A 513 -7.66 -4.61 3.83
CA ASP A 513 -8.07 -5.99 4.12
C ASP A 513 -6.87 -6.79 4.64
N LYS A 514 -6.99 -7.39 5.84
CA LYS A 514 -5.86 -8.04 6.51
C LYS A 514 -5.22 -9.12 5.65
N GLY A 515 -6.04 -9.94 5.00
CA GLY A 515 -5.54 -10.99 4.12
C GLY A 515 -4.93 -10.45 2.83
N TYR A 516 -5.29 -9.24 2.38
CA TYR A 516 -4.61 -8.57 1.27
C TYR A 516 -3.26 -8.01 1.70
N LEU A 517 -3.16 -7.44 2.91
CA LEU A 517 -1.89 -6.99 3.49
C LEU A 517 -0.93 -8.17 3.70
N GLU A 518 -1.43 -9.29 4.25
CA GLU A 518 -0.72 -10.56 4.40
C GLU A 518 -0.25 -11.12 3.05
N PHE A 519 -1.12 -11.13 2.03
CA PHE A 519 -0.80 -11.53 0.66
C PHE A 519 0.28 -10.63 0.03
N VAL A 520 0.15 -9.30 0.12
CA VAL A 520 1.12 -8.35 -0.47
C VAL A 520 2.50 -8.56 0.11
N TYR A 521 2.63 -8.65 1.44
CA TYR A 521 3.93 -8.80 2.11
C TYR A 521 4.56 -10.20 1.93
N ASN A 522 3.75 -11.24 1.70
CA ASN A 522 4.25 -12.60 1.42
C ASN A 522 4.31 -12.93 -0.08
N HIS A 523 3.99 -11.98 -0.97
CA HIS A 523 4.11 -12.17 -2.41
C HIS A 523 5.61 -12.21 -2.80
N PRO A 524 6.09 -13.18 -3.61
CA PRO A 524 7.53 -13.34 -3.91
C PRO A 524 8.23 -12.15 -4.59
N PHE A 525 7.45 -11.20 -5.13
CA PHE A 525 7.97 -9.96 -5.75
C PHE A 525 8.16 -8.81 -4.73
N THR A 526 7.58 -8.92 -3.54
CA THR A 526 7.62 -7.89 -2.50
C THR A 526 8.83 -8.13 -1.61
N ILE A 527 9.81 -7.24 -1.69
CA ILE A 527 11.00 -7.23 -0.83
C ILE A 527 10.60 -6.68 0.54
N ASN A 528 10.80 -7.48 1.57
CA ASN A 528 10.68 -7.08 2.96
C ASN A 528 12.06 -6.86 3.56
N ARG A 529 12.11 -6.41 4.82
CA ARG A 529 13.36 -6.33 5.61
C ARG A 529 14.14 -7.65 5.61
N GLU A 530 13.43 -8.76 5.73
CA GLU A 530 14.00 -10.12 5.71
C GLU A 530 14.63 -10.50 4.35
N ASP A 531 14.32 -9.76 3.29
CA ASP A 531 14.70 -10.05 1.90
C ASP A 531 15.70 -9.00 1.34
N LEU A 532 16.11 -8.00 2.15
CA LEU A 532 17.11 -6.98 1.80
C LEU A 532 18.56 -7.51 1.90
N PRO A 533 19.50 -6.99 1.08
CA PRO A 533 20.93 -7.26 1.25
C PRO A 533 21.54 -6.50 2.45
N GLU A 534 22.80 -6.80 2.76
CA GLU A 534 23.68 -5.90 3.54
C GLU A 534 24.23 -4.81 2.59
N PHE A 535 24.35 -3.56 3.06
CA PHE A 535 24.61 -2.35 2.25
C PHE A 535 25.98 -1.69 2.50
#